data_AF-A0A367ZGS3-F1
#
_entry.id   AF-A0A367ZGS3-F1
#
_cell.length_a   1.000
_cell.length_b   1.000
_cell.length_c   1.000
_cell.angle_alpha   90.00
_cell.angle_beta   90.00
_cell.angle_gamma   90.00
#
_symmetry.space_group_name_H-M   'P 1'
#
loop_
_entity.id
_entity.type
_entity.pdbx_description
1 polymer ?
#
loop_
_entity_poly.entity_id
_entity_poly.type
_entity_poly.pdbx_seq_one_letter_code
_entity_poly.pdbx_strand_id
1 'polypeptide(L)'
;MPASLKAPCRSCHLPYLNGKDGLCLACLRGSSPVGLRCACGEIAVTVLLDRVGLNGEYAVEIPLCEQCLALELESWECQSVRSSAIEEERRAEKLASHF
;
A
#
# COMPACT_ATOMS: atom_id res chain seq x y z
N MET A 1 6.81 8.41 -2.21
CA MET A 1 6.45 7.76 -0.93
C MET A 1 6.25 6.29 -1.24
N PRO A 2 6.95 5.38 -0.57
CA PRO A 2 6.74 3.95 -0.76
C PRO A 2 5.32 3.58 -0.33
N ALA A 3 4.87 2.46 -0.86
CA ALA A 3 3.59 1.86 -0.51
C ALA A 3 3.50 1.66 1.02
N SER A 4 2.34 1.91 1.61
CA SER A 4 2.15 1.88 3.06
C SER A 4 0.74 1.46 3.45
N LEU A 5 0.56 0.92 4.65
CA LEU A 5 -0.76 0.46 5.11
C LEU A 5 -1.50 1.58 5.84
N LYS A 6 -2.75 1.82 5.47
CA LYS A 6 -3.64 2.76 6.14
C LYS A 6 -4.08 2.19 7.48
N ALA A 7 -4.02 2.99 8.54
CA ALA A 7 -4.54 2.60 9.85
C ALA A 7 -6.05 2.34 9.80
N PRO A 8 -6.55 1.30 10.49
CA PRO A 8 -7.98 0.99 10.53
C PRO A 8 -8.77 2.04 11.32
N CYS A 9 -10.09 1.96 11.24
CA CYS A 9 -10.97 2.86 12.00
C CYS A 9 -10.72 2.70 13.51
N ARG A 10 -10.54 3.81 14.23
CA ARG A 10 -10.28 3.77 15.69
C ARG A 10 -11.47 3.31 16.52
N SER A 11 -12.68 3.33 15.96
CA SER A 11 -13.92 2.96 16.67
C SER A 11 -14.38 1.55 16.37
N CYS A 12 -14.43 1.13 15.10
CA CYS A 12 -14.90 -0.21 14.71
C CYS A 12 -13.78 -1.17 14.30
N HIS A 13 -12.53 -0.70 14.24
CA HIS A 13 -11.35 -1.48 13.82
C HIS A 13 -11.39 -2.05 12.40
N LEU A 14 -12.40 -1.69 11.60
CA LEU A 14 -12.50 -2.11 10.20
C LEU A 14 -11.67 -1.21 9.26
N PRO A 15 -11.13 -1.77 8.17
CA PRO A 15 -10.54 -0.98 7.09
C PRO A 15 -11.59 -0.08 6.43
N TYR A 16 -11.17 1.11 5.97
CA TYR A 16 -12.07 2.10 5.36
C TYR A 16 -11.37 2.97 4.32
N LEU A 17 -12.12 3.39 3.30
CA LEU A 17 -11.67 4.35 2.28
C LEU A 17 -12.01 5.78 2.73
N ASN A 18 -13.29 6.03 2.98
CA ASN A 18 -13.78 7.36 3.33
C ASN A 18 -13.89 7.54 4.85
N GLY A 19 -13.34 8.63 5.35
CA GLY A 19 -13.33 8.94 6.77
C GLY A 19 -12.62 10.24 7.08
N LYS A 20 -12.62 10.61 8.36
CA LYS A 20 -11.93 11.81 8.86
C LYS A 20 -11.39 11.51 10.26
N ASP A 21 -10.21 12.04 10.57
CA ASP A 21 -9.58 11.94 11.89
C ASP A 21 -9.52 10.47 12.38
N GLY A 22 -9.11 9.53 11.53
CA GLY A 22 -8.99 8.12 11.88
C GLY A 22 -10.31 7.37 12.11
N LEU A 23 -11.45 7.96 11.75
CA LEU A 23 -12.78 7.35 11.85
C LEU A 23 -13.36 7.13 10.45
N CYS A 24 -13.93 5.95 10.22
CA CYS A 24 -14.65 5.67 8.98
C CYS A 24 -15.95 6.48 8.90
N LEU A 25 -16.42 6.72 7.68
CA LEU A 25 -17.63 7.49 7.42
C LEU A 25 -18.87 6.91 8.13
N ALA A 26 -18.96 5.58 8.26
CA ALA A 26 -20.07 4.92 8.93
C ALA A 26 -20.11 5.24 10.42
N CYS A 27 -18.97 5.15 11.12
CA CYS A 27 -18.84 5.53 12.53
C CYS A 27 -19.12 7.02 12.74
N LEU A 28 -18.62 7.89 11.85
CA LEU A 28 -18.91 9.33 11.90
C LEU A 28 -20.41 9.64 11.78
N ARG A 29 -21.16 8.80 11.07
CA ARG A 29 -22.61 8.93 10.87
C ARG A 29 -23.44 8.18 11.91
N GLY A 30 -22.82 7.45 12.85
CA GLY A 30 -23.53 6.59 13.80
C GLY A 30 -24.26 5.40 13.13
N SER A 31 -23.82 5.00 11.94
CA SER A 31 -24.39 3.88 11.18
C SER A 31 -23.53 2.62 11.30
N SER A 32 -24.10 1.46 10.97
CA SER A 32 -23.36 0.20 10.97
C SER A 32 -22.31 0.17 9.86
N PRO A 33 -21.02 -0.03 10.17
CA PRO A 33 -19.98 -0.11 9.16
C PRO A 33 -20.09 -1.40 8.35
N VAL A 34 -19.86 -1.30 7.04
CA VAL A 34 -19.79 -2.45 6.13
C VAL A 34 -18.33 -2.71 5.79
N GLY A 35 -17.91 -3.96 5.89
CA GLY A 35 -16.55 -4.38 5.53
C GLY A 35 -16.26 -4.12 4.05
N LEU A 36 -15.04 -3.65 3.76
CA LEU A 36 -14.56 -3.54 2.39
C LEU A 36 -14.29 -4.92 1.79
N ARG A 37 -14.35 -5.02 0.47
CA ARG A 37 -13.94 -6.21 -0.27
C ARG A 37 -12.67 -5.93 -1.05
N CYS A 38 -11.80 -6.93 -1.09
CA CYS A 38 -10.70 -7.00 -2.02
C CYS A 38 -11.25 -7.13 -3.45
N ALA A 39 -10.44 -6.77 -4.44
CA ALA A 39 -10.78 -6.97 -5.85
C ALA A 39 -11.05 -8.45 -6.20
N CYS A 40 -10.44 -9.40 -5.47
CA CYS A 40 -10.72 -10.83 -5.63
C CYS A 40 -12.08 -11.28 -5.06
N GLY A 41 -12.81 -10.38 -4.39
CA GLY A 41 -14.13 -10.64 -3.79
C GLY A 41 -14.11 -10.94 -2.30
N GLU A 42 -12.98 -11.36 -1.74
CA GLU A 42 -12.83 -11.66 -0.31
C GLU A 42 -12.91 -10.40 0.58
N ILE A 43 -13.17 -10.60 1.87
CA ILE A 43 -13.18 -9.50 2.84
C ILE A 43 -11.79 -8.90 2.97
N ALA A 44 -11.70 -7.58 2.82
CA ALA A 44 -10.45 -6.87 3.00
C ALA A 44 -10.13 -6.76 4.50
N VAL A 45 -8.86 -7.00 4.82
CA VAL A 45 -8.32 -6.89 6.18
C VAL A 45 -7.55 -5.57 6.37
N THR A 46 -7.10 -4.96 5.28
CA THR A 46 -6.38 -3.68 5.29
C THR A 46 -6.67 -2.85 4.04
N VAL A 47 -6.20 -1.60 4.05
CA VAL A 47 -6.15 -0.74 2.87
C VAL A 47 -4.69 -0.37 2.62
N LEU A 48 -4.22 -0.72 1.43
CA LEU A 48 -2.94 -0.33 0.92
C LEU A 48 -3.01 1.08 0.31
N LEU A 49 -2.07 1.94 0.68
CA LEU A 49 -1.81 3.23 0.06
C LEU A 49 -0.64 3.08 -0.90
N ASP A 50 -0.87 3.30 -2.18
CA ASP A 50 0.16 3.16 -3.21
C ASP A 50 0.11 4.28 -4.25
N ARG A 51 1.15 4.34 -5.10
CA ARG A 51 1.26 5.25 -6.23
C ARG A 51 1.42 4.50 -7.52
N VAL A 52 0.50 4.71 -8.46
CA VAL A 52 0.48 4.07 -9.76
C VAL A 52 0.67 5.08 -10.90
N GLY A 53 0.97 4.60 -12.10
CA GLY A 53 1.27 5.41 -13.28
C GLY A 53 2.77 5.47 -13.59
N LEU A 54 3.13 6.05 -14.75
CA LEU A 54 4.50 6.02 -15.29
C LEU A 54 5.55 6.63 -14.35
N ASN A 55 5.12 7.50 -13.43
CA ASN A 55 5.96 8.10 -12.39
C ASN A 55 5.27 8.16 -11.01
N GLY A 56 4.33 7.25 -10.72
CA GLY A 56 3.59 7.27 -9.45
C GLY A 56 2.72 8.52 -9.26
N GLU A 57 2.13 8.98 -10.36
CA GLU A 57 1.37 10.22 -10.46
C GLU A 57 0.00 10.14 -9.76
N TYR A 58 -0.56 8.94 -9.65
CA TYR A 58 -1.87 8.71 -9.02
C TYR A 58 -1.70 8.01 -7.68
N ALA A 59 -2.17 8.67 -6.61
CA ALA A 59 -2.32 8.01 -5.31
C ALA A 59 -3.59 7.17 -5.32
N VAL A 60 -3.48 5.91 -4.90
CA VAL A 60 -4.59 4.96 -4.85
C VAL A 60 -4.69 4.33 -3.47
N GLU A 61 -5.93 4.01 -3.10
CA GLU A 61 -6.25 3.24 -1.90
C GLU A 61 -6.84 1.90 -2.33
N ILE A 62 -6.18 0.80 -2.00
CA ILE A 62 -6.52 -0.54 -2.46
C ILE A 62 -6.89 -1.41 -1.26
N PRO A 63 -8.16 -1.80 -1.08
CA PRO A 63 -8.54 -2.77 -0.06
C PRO A 63 -7.97 -4.15 -0.41
N LEU A 64 -7.25 -4.77 0.52
CA LEU A 64 -6.64 -6.09 0.33
C LEU A 64 -7.13 -7.08 1.37
N CYS A 65 -7.48 -8.29 0.92
CA CYS A 65 -7.62 -9.45 1.80
C CYS A 65 -6.24 -9.97 2.20
N GLU A 66 -6.19 -10.90 3.15
CA GLU A 66 -4.93 -11.44 3.68
C GLU A 66 -4.02 -12.04 2.59
N GLN A 67 -4.59 -12.81 1.67
CA GLN A 67 -3.86 -13.48 0.59
C GLN A 67 -3.27 -12.47 -0.40
N CYS A 68 -4.06 -11.50 -0.85
CA CYS A 68 -3.57 -10.46 -1.76
C CYS A 68 -2.58 -9.53 -1.06
N LEU A 69 -2.74 -9.26 0.24
CA LEU A 69 -1.76 -8.49 1.00
C LEU A 69 -0.40 -9.20 1.03
N ALA A 70 -0.37 -10.52 1.25
CA ALA A 70 0.88 -11.28 1.23
C ALA A 70 1.61 -11.14 -0.12
N LEU A 71 0.88 -11.26 -1.23
CA LEU A 71 1.45 -11.10 -2.58
C LEU A 71 2.03 -9.70 -2.81
N GLU A 72 1.35 -8.65 -2.34
CA GLU A 72 1.87 -7.28 -2.46
C GLU A 72 3.14 -7.07 -1.63
N LEU A 73 3.19 -7.60 -0.41
CA LEU A 73 4.37 -7.51 0.45
C LEU A 73 5.58 -8.25 -0.15
N GLU A 74 5.38 -9.46 -0.68
CA GLU A 74 6.43 -10.22 -1.38
C GLU A 74 6.99 -9.46 -2.60
N SER A 75 6.10 -8.80 -3.36
CA SER A 75 6.48 -7.97 -4.51
C SER A 75 7.37 -6.80 -4.09
N TRP A 76 7.06 -6.13 -2.97
CA TRP A 76 7.85 -5.00 -2.49
C TRP A 76 9.24 -5.40 -2.01
N GLU A 77 9.34 -6.53 -1.30
CA GLU A 77 10.63 -7.07 -0.87
C GLU A 77 11.52 -7.32 -2.10
N CYS A 78 10.99 -7.97 -3.14
CA CYS A 78 11.70 -8.21 -4.40
C CYS A 78 12.11 -6.92 -5.12
N GLN A 79 11.26 -5.89 -5.13
CA GLN A 79 11.57 -4.60 -5.76
C GLN A 79 12.67 -3.83 -5.02
N SER A 80 12.70 -3.91 -3.68
CA SER A 80 13.74 -3.26 -2.87
C SER A 80 15.13 -3.80 -3.20
N VAL A 81 15.25 -5.13 -3.31
CA VAL A 81 16.51 -5.83 -3.63
C VAL A 81 17.00 -5.49 -5.03
N ARG A 82 16.08 -5.42 -6.00
CA ARG A 82 16.43 -5.00 -7.38
C ARG A 82 16.93 -3.57 -7.44
N SER A 83 16.30 -2.67 -6.69
CA SER A 83 16.69 -1.25 -6.68
C SER A 83 18.08 -1.04 -6.08
N SER A 84 18.41 -1.74 -5.00
CA SER A 84 19.75 -1.66 -4.40
C SER A 84 20.84 -2.22 -5.31
N ALA A 85 20.57 -3.30 -6.04
CA ALA A 85 21.54 -3.90 -6.97
C ALA A 85 21.90 -2.95 -8.13
N ILE A 86 20.91 -2.26 -8.70
CA ILE A 86 21.11 -1.28 -9.78
C ILE A 86 21.93 -0.07 -9.31
N GLU A 87 21.72 0.37 -8.07
CA GLU A 87 22.46 1.51 -7.51
C GLU A 87 23.93 1.15 -7.26
N GLU A 88 24.21 -0.08 -6.82
CA GLU A 88 25.56 -0.58 -6.60
C GLU A 88 26.33 -0.75 -7.92
N GLU A 89 25.68 -1.30 -8.95
CA GLU A 89 26.26 -1.43 -10.29
C GLU A 89 26.60 -0.06 -10.90
N ARG A 90 25.67 0.90 -10.83
CA ARG A 90 25.91 2.28 -11.27
C ARG A 90 27.06 2.95 -10.52
N ARG A 91 27.24 2.65 -9.23
CA ARG A 91 28.36 3.16 -8.43
C ARG A 91 29.69 2.55 -8.87
N ALA A 92 29.71 1.25 -9.15
CA ALA A 92 30.89 0.55 -9.65
C ALA A 92 31.32 1.06 -11.03
N GLU A 93 30.38 1.28 -11.96
CA GLU A 93 30.65 1.85 -13.29
C GLU A 93 31.24 3.26 -13.21
N LYS A 94 30.69 4.13 -12.34
CA LYS A 94 31.25 5.47 -12.11
C LYS A 94 32.69 5.42 -11.59
N LEU A 95 32.99 4.52 -10.66
CA LEU A 95 34.36 4.33 -10.15
C LEU A 95 35.31 3.82 -11.24
N ALA A 96 34.87 2.89 -12.08
CA ALA A 96 35.66 2.36 -13.18
C ALA A 96 35.93 3.39 -14.29
N SER A 97 35.00 4.33 -14.54
CA SER A 97 35.15 5.39 -15.54
C SER A 97 36.10 6.54 -15.13
N HIS A 98 36.58 6.53 -13.89
CA HIS A 98 37.50 7.53 -13.34
C HIS A 98 38.98 7.06 -13.33
N PHE A 99 39.26 5.89 -13.91
CA PHE A 99 40.61 5.34 -14.12
C PHE A 99 40.98 5.30 -15.60
#